data_AF-A0A849WHB1-F1
#
_entry.id   AF-A0A849WHB1-F1
#
_cell.length_a   1.000
_cell.length_b   1.000
_cell.length_c   1.000
_cell.angle_alpha   90.00
_cell.angle_beta   90.00
_cell.angle_gamma   90.00
#
_symmetry.space_group_name_H-M   'P 1'
#
loop_
_entity.id
_entity.type
_entity.pdbx_description
1 polymer ?
#
loop_
_entity_poly.entity_id
_entity_poly.type
_entity_poly.pdbx_seq_one_letter_code
_entity_poly.pdbx_strand_id
1 'polypeptide(L)'
;MKTLVQSLWRNYGFRDNPFDTSALCNYQDSILPIKDAFIARGHDCQASNMVNNLLSSQGGCRFVLEGEVGVGKTTFINYYKYIWENEAKDRLFTPISEISFGRSWNIGNFMLNILSSVVAKLLLLKGEKFITGHPFFKDIMILSQVYAPKHYQIEANLFGFGGSIGKNQEISIPDIPVAKLFEYYRNMVIAIRSLGYQGIILHFDNLELINKKNIKEVHDIFEDIRDILQVRYIYYIFVSSPGFFQQVIAPLPRVRSVFFGWPISLRPLSKEETLQMIHLRYQLLSIPEFQYIKPVEDSFLEFLYDVYDGQVRFIMDAVNAIVIKRFTIPRTLTKEEARPLFRSIVLEKMKGILAAKELELLHLVVNQNQFTITELSKISKMQVQNTSKYVQSMIEKGYVRFLEKQGRNSFYCVTEDAKSLKILQETSPQQLQPVSEKKENSLNERQKRFLASSLASISLSDYSAKYEISMPTARRDLAGMEVLGFLKKSRQGKTLIYYVL
;
A
#
# COMPACT_ATOMS: atom_id res chain seq x y z
N MET A 1 25.18 2.11 6.02
CA MET A 1 24.42 0.96 5.48
C MET A 1 25.22 0.33 4.34
N LYS A 2 25.45 -0.99 4.36
CA LYS A 2 26.03 -1.71 3.21
C LYS A 2 24.92 -1.90 2.18
N THR A 3 24.96 -1.14 1.09
CA THR A 3 23.99 -1.26 -0.01
C THR A 3 24.15 -2.61 -0.69
N LEU A 4 23.06 -3.35 -0.85
CA LEU A 4 23.05 -4.56 -1.67
C LEU A 4 23.59 -4.22 -3.06
N VAL A 5 24.68 -4.89 -3.46
CA VAL A 5 25.36 -4.64 -4.74
C VAL A 5 24.46 -5.00 -5.94
N GLN A 6 23.51 -5.92 -5.74
CA GLN A 6 22.52 -6.38 -6.72
C GLN A 6 21.12 -5.84 -6.41
N SER A 7 20.92 -4.52 -6.50
CA SER A 7 19.58 -3.92 -6.44
C SER A 7 19.01 -3.76 -7.85
N LEU A 8 17.81 -4.30 -8.10
CA LEU A 8 17.04 -4.12 -9.34
C LEU A 8 16.96 -2.64 -9.74
N TRP A 9 16.78 -1.76 -8.76
CA TRP A 9 16.64 -0.32 -8.94
C TRP A 9 17.93 0.40 -9.30
N ARG A 10 19.08 -0.17 -8.92
CA ARG A 10 20.39 0.35 -9.32
C ARG A 10 20.59 0.26 -10.83
N ASN A 11 19.99 -0.73 -11.49
CA ASN A 11 20.00 -0.82 -12.95
C ASN A 11 19.25 0.34 -13.61
N TYR A 12 18.25 0.91 -12.94
CA TYR A 12 17.53 2.10 -13.40
C TYR A 12 18.20 3.41 -12.94
N GLY A 13 19.39 3.35 -12.32
CA GLY A 13 20.11 4.52 -11.83
C GLY A 13 19.63 5.06 -10.48
N PHE A 14 18.92 4.25 -9.69
CA PHE A 14 18.39 4.64 -8.38
C PHE A 14 19.12 3.96 -7.21
N ARG A 15 19.27 4.68 -6.10
CA ARG A 15 19.84 4.20 -4.83
C ARG A 15 18.91 3.22 -4.11
N ASP A 16 17.60 3.37 -4.30
CA ASP A 16 16.54 2.54 -3.72
C ASP A 16 15.29 2.53 -4.62
N ASN A 17 14.23 1.85 -4.20
CA ASN A 17 12.94 1.76 -4.90
C ASN A 17 12.16 3.09 -4.86
N PRO A 18 11.99 3.80 -6.00
CA PRO A 18 11.17 5.02 -6.04
C PRO A 18 9.66 4.78 -5.85
N PHE A 19 9.22 3.53 -5.91
CA PHE A 19 7.83 3.13 -5.71
C PHE A 19 7.60 2.44 -4.37
N ASP A 20 8.50 2.58 -3.41
CA ASP A 20 8.24 2.13 -2.04
C ASP A 20 6.97 2.83 -1.49
N THR A 21 6.00 2.04 -1.06
CA THR A 21 4.71 2.50 -0.57
C THR A 21 4.68 2.76 0.93
N SER A 22 5.81 2.52 1.61
CA SER A 22 6.03 2.91 3.00
C SER A 22 5.79 4.41 3.18
N ALA A 23 5.16 4.78 4.29
CA ALA A 23 4.92 6.19 4.58
C ALA A 23 6.26 6.92 4.76
N LEU A 24 6.40 8.10 4.15
CA LEU A 24 7.55 8.97 4.42
C LEU A 24 7.63 9.23 5.94
N CYS A 25 8.84 9.10 6.46
CA CYS A 25 9.12 9.20 7.89
C CYS A 25 9.99 10.42 8.21
N ASN A 26 9.88 10.87 9.45
CA ASN A 26 10.65 11.99 9.99
C ASN A 26 12.00 11.51 10.58
N TYR A 27 12.70 10.61 9.88
CA TYR A 27 14.01 10.12 10.34
C TYR A 27 15.13 10.79 9.55
N GLN A 28 16.17 11.27 10.24
CA GLN A 28 17.26 12.05 9.64
C GLN A 28 18.07 11.24 8.61
N ASP A 29 18.15 9.91 8.78
CA ASP A 29 18.86 9.01 7.85
C ASP A 29 17.95 8.39 6.77
N SER A 30 16.70 8.88 6.62
CA SER A 30 15.82 8.40 5.55
C SER A 30 16.38 8.78 4.18
N ILE A 31 16.43 7.83 3.25
CA ILE A 31 16.85 8.07 1.85
C ILE A 31 15.83 8.97 1.13
N LEU A 32 14.58 8.99 1.59
CA LEU A 32 13.54 9.93 1.20
C LEU A 32 13.13 10.77 2.43
N PRO A 33 13.86 11.85 2.76
CA PRO A 33 13.50 12.72 3.86
C PRO A 33 12.13 13.36 3.60
N ILE A 34 11.24 13.33 4.60
CA ILE A 34 9.88 13.86 4.41
C ILE A 34 9.83 15.34 4.04
N LYS A 35 10.79 16.14 4.52
CA LYS A 35 10.91 17.56 4.20
C LYS A 35 11.14 17.83 2.70
N ASP A 36 11.84 16.90 2.03
CA ASP A 36 12.27 17.04 0.64
C ASP A 36 11.36 16.27 -0.31
N ALA A 37 10.79 15.15 0.14
CA ALA A 37 10.00 14.22 -0.69
C ALA A 37 8.47 14.47 -0.62
N PHE A 38 7.99 15.30 0.31
CA PHE A 38 6.57 15.61 0.44
C PHE A 38 6.12 16.62 -0.62
N ILE A 39 5.07 16.29 -1.38
CA ILE A 39 4.38 17.23 -2.26
C ILE A 39 3.26 17.92 -1.49
N ALA A 40 3.36 19.24 -1.37
CA ALA A 40 2.26 20.08 -0.90
C ALA A 40 1.10 19.98 -1.90
N ARG A 41 -0.08 19.55 -1.42
CA ARG A 41 -1.28 19.24 -2.20
C ARG A 41 -1.98 20.49 -2.78
N GLY A 42 -1.23 21.28 -3.54
CA GLY A 42 -1.50 22.68 -3.80
C GLY A 42 -1.20 23.49 -2.53
N HIS A 43 -0.66 24.69 -2.70
CA HIS A 43 -0.59 25.66 -1.60
C HIS A 43 -2.01 25.90 -1.07
N ASP A 44 -2.19 25.90 0.26
CA ASP A 44 -3.48 26.14 0.94
C ASP A 44 -4.61 25.12 0.72
N CYS A 45 -4.28 23.84 0.56
CA CYS A 45 -5.32 22.80 0.60
C CYS A 45 -6.06 22.86 1.95
N GLN A 46 -7.39 22.79 1.93
CA GLN A 46 -8.24 22.97 3.12
C GLN A 46 -7.82 22.06 4.29
N ALA A 47 -7.41 20.83 3.99
CA ALA A 47 -6.92 19.88 4.99
C ALA A 47 -5.63 20.36 5.67
N SER A 48 -4.69 20.92 4.90
CA SER A 48 -3.44 21.51 5.41
C SER A 48 -3.71 22.64 6.40
N ASN A 49 -4.62 23.55 6.02
CA ASN A 49 -5.00 24.69 6.86
C ASN A 49 -5.72 24.23 8.13
N MET A 50 -6.61 23.25 8.02
CA MET A 50 -7.30 22.68 9.18
C MET A 50 -6.32 22.01 10.15
N VAL A 51 -5.39 21.19 9.67
CA VAL A 51 -4.38 20.54 10.53
C VAL A 51 -3.52 21.57 11.23
N ASN A 52 -3.01 22.57 10.51
CA ASN A 52 -2.22 23.65 11.12
C ASN A 52 -3.00 24.44 12.17
N ASN A 53 -4.26 24.79 11.90
CA ASN A 53 -5.12 25.50 12.85
C ASN A 53 -5.44 24.68 14.10
N LEU A 54 -5.60 23.37 13.96
CA LEU A 54 -5.84 22.48 15.09
C LEU A 54 -4.56 22.28 15.92
N LEU A 55 -3.40 22.13 15.27
CA LEU A 55 -2.11 22.01 15.96
C LEU A 55 -1.66 23.32 16.62
N SER A 56 -2.10 24.48 16.12
CA SER A 56 -1.86 25.77 16.77
C SER A 56 -2.80 26.07 17.94
N SER A 57 -3.83 25.24 18.16
CA SER A 57 -4.76 25.44 19.28
C SER A 57 -4.06 25.25 20.63
N GLN A 58 -4.24 26.23 21.53
CA GLN A 58 -3.62 26.19 22.85
C GLN A 58 -4.24 25.09 23.72
N GLY A 59 -3.40 24.29 24.38
CA GLY A 59 -3.85 23.26 25.31
C GLY A 59 -4.20 21.91 24.67
N GLY A 60 -3.93 21.73 23.37
CA GLY A 60 -4.09 20.45 22.67
C GLY A 60 -5.45 20.29 22.00
N CYS A 61 -5.52 19.42 20.98
CA CYS A 61 -6.73 19.13 20.21
C CYS A 61 -6.99 17.62 20.06
N ARG A 62 -8.20 17.25 19.63
CA ARG A 62 -8.53 15.89 19.18
C ARG A 62 -9.29 15.98 17.87
N PHE A 63 -8.79 15.37 16.81
CA PHE A 63 -9.49 15.36 15.53
C PHE A 63 -9.28 14.05 14.77
N VAL A 64 -10.17 13.81 13.82
CA VAL A 64 -10.11 12.66 12.91
C VAL A 64 -9.70 13.16 11.53
N LEU A 65 -8.73 12.49 10.92
CA LEU A 65 -8.39 12.61 9.51
C LEU A 65 -8.93 11.36 8.79
N GLU A 66 -9.83 11.59 7.84
CA GLU A 66 -10.44 10.54 7.02
C GLU A 66 -9.95 10.62 5.58
N GLY A 67 -9.85 9.47 4.92
CA GLY A 67 -9.53 9.41 3.50
C GLY A 67 -9.44 7.97 3.05
N GLU A 68 -9.61 7.73 1.75
CA GLU A 68 -9.55 6.38 1.18
C GLU A 68 -8.19 5.70 1.46
N VAL A 69 -8.15 4.38 1.29
CA VAL A 69 -6.89 3.63 1.39
C VAL A 69 -5.92 4.13 0.31
N GLY A 70 -4.62 4.16 0.61
CA GLY A 70 -3.60 4.48 -0.39
C GLY A 70 -3.49 5.97 -0.80
N VAL A 71 -4.30 6.88 -0.24
CA VAL A 71 -4.22 8.33 -0.56
C VAL A 71 -3.09 9.08 0.15
N GLY A 72 -2.33 8.43 1.05
CA GLY A 72 -1.18 9.04 1.73
C GLY A 72 -1.47 9.79 3.04
N LYS A 73 -2.49 9.36 3.80
CA LYS A 73 -2.87 9.95 5.11
C LYS A 73 -1.72 9.98 6.12
N THR A 74 -1.04 8.85 6.29
CA THR A 74 0.07 8.69 7.24
C THR A 74 1.23 9.64 6.91
N THR A 75 1.64 9.68 5.64
CA THR A 75 2.65 10.62 5.14
C THR A 75 2.23 12.08 5.34
N PHE A 76 0.95 12.40 5.11
CA PHE A 76 0.43 13.75 5.33
C PHE A 76 0.57 14.19 6.79
N ILE A 77 0.18 13.37 7.78
CA ILE A 77 0.37 13.70 9.19
C ILE A 77 1.85 13.69 9.61
N ASN A 78 2.66 12.79 9.07
CA ASN A 78 4.10 12.77 9.35
C ASN A 78 4.79 14.06 8.89
N TYR A 79 4.32 14.69 7.81
CA TYR A 79 4.84 15.99 7.38
C TYR A 79 4.54 17.07 8.43
N TYR A 80 3.30 17.15 8.93
CA TYR A 80 2.97 18.10 10.00
C TYR A 80 3.68 17.81 11.31
N LYS A 81 3.88 16.52 11.66
CA LYS A 81 4.75 16.13 12.78
C LYS A 81 6.15 16.70 12.60
N TYR A 82 6.74 16.62 11.41
CA TYR A 82 8.05 17.19 11.11
C TYR A 82 8.08 18.72 11.29
N ILE A 83 7.13 19.43 10.67
CA ILE A 83 7.05 20.90 10.74
C ILE A 83 6.90 21.36 12.19
N TRP A 84 5.97 20.77 12.94
CA TRP A 84 5.70 21.18 14.32
C TRP A 84 6.80 20.75 15.30
N GLU A 85 7.56 19.70 15.02
CA GLU A 85 8.69 19.30 15.86
C GLU A 85 9.96 20.11 15.59
N ASN A 86 10.21 20.51 14.35
CA ASN A 86 11.51 21.06 13.93
C ASN A 86 11.49 22.52 13.48
N GLU A 87 10.40 23.00 12.88
CA GLU A 87 10.34 24.32 12.22
C GLU A 87 9.45 25.31 12.96
N ALA A 88 8.39 24.85 13.63
CA ALA A 88 7.48 25.71 14.37
C ALA A 88 8.19 26.42 15.55
N LYS A 89 7.80 27.66 15.83
CA LYS A 89 8.27 28.39 17.02
C LYS A 89 7.85 27.68 18.30
N ASP A 90 6.59 27.27 18.35
CA ASP A 90 6.00 26.50 19.45
C ASP A 90 6.13 25.00 19.19
N ARG A 91 7.36 24.49 19.33
CA ARG A 91 7.66 23.10 18.97
C ARG A 91 6.84 22.10 19.78
N LEU A 92 6.34 21.07 19.09
CA LEU A 92 5.62 19.96 19.69
C LEU A 92 6.45 18.68 19.61
N PHE A 93 6.52 17.94 20.71
CA PHE A 93 7.17 16.64 20.72
C PHE A 93 6.28 15.60 20.03
N THR A 94 6.84 14.68 19.28
CA THR A 94 6.03 13.63 18.64
C THR A 94 6.79 12.33 18.57
N PRO A 95 6.20 11.18 18.95
CA PRO A 95 6.82 9.88 18.72
C PRO A 95 7.23 9.66 17.25
N ILE A 96 8.21 8.79 17.03
CA ILE A 96 8.77 8.51 15.70
C ILE A 96 7.71 7.83 14.84
N SER A 97 7.25 6.67 15.29
CA SER A 97 6.21 5.88 14.64
C SER A 97 4.82 6.28 15.09
N GLU A 98 3.86 5.90 14.27
CA GLU A 98 2.44 5.92 14.59
C GLU A 98 2.11 4.92 15.69
N ILE A 99 1.15 5.28 16.53
CA ILE A 99 0.63 4.38 17.55
C ILE A 99 -0.47 3.55 16.89
N SER A 100 -0.15 2.31 16.53
CA SER A 100 -1.10 1.41 15.89
C SER A 100 -2.22 1.00 16.84
N PHE A 101 -3.46 1.10 16.37
CA PHE A 101 -4.59 0.57 17.11
C PHE A 101 -4.60 -0.96 17.08
N GLY A 102 -4.60 -1.57 18.26
CA GLY A 102 -4.50 -3.02 18.45
C GLY A 102 -5.83 -3.72 18.69
N ARG A 103 -5.87 -5.04 18.47
CA ARG A 103 -7.09 -5.86 18.67
C ARG A 103 -7.55 -5.95 20.14
N SER A 104 -6.70 -5.62 21.12
CA SER A 104 -6.97 -5.74 22.57
C SER A 104 -6.81 -4.42 23.34
N TRP A 105 -7.12 -3.29 22.71
CA TRP A 105 -7.08 -2.00 23.39
C TRP A 105 -8.09 -1.94 24.54
N ASN A 106 -7.56 -1.65 25.72
CA ASN A 106 -8.27 -1.17 26.89
C ASN A 106 -7.52 0.09 27.38
N ILE A 107 -8.06 0.77 28.39
CA ILE A 107 -7.45 1.98 28.96
C ILE A 107 -5.97 1.80 29.32
N GLY A 108 -5.60 0.68 29.95
CA GLY A 108 -4.23 0.41 30.38
C GLY A 108 -3.28 0.29 29.20
N ASN A 109 -3.61 -0.57 28.23
CA ASN A 109 -2.81 -0.77 27.02
C ASN A 109 -2.72 0.52 26.17
N PHE A 110 -3.78 1.33 26.12
CA PHE A 110 -3.77 2.62 25.43
C PHE A 110 -2.70 3.56 26.02
N MET A 111 -2.70 3.74 27.34
CA MET A 111 -1.73 4.61 28.01
C MET A 111 -0.31 4.04 27.93
N LEU A 112 -0.12 2.74 28.15
CA LEU A 112 1.18 2.09 28.07
C LEU A 112 1.81 2.21 26.68
N ASN A 113 1.03 2.05 25.61
CA ASN A 113 1.53 2.24 24.25
C ASN A 113 2.04 3.68 24.04
N ILE A 114 1.28 4.69 24.49
CA ILE A 114 1.70 6.09 24.37
C ILE A 114 2.97 6.37 25.17
N LEU A 115 3.01 5.95 26.44
CA LEU A 115 4.16 6.12 27.32
C LEU A 115 5.41 5.47 26.71
N SER A 116 5.27 4.25 26.18
CA SER A 116 6.36 3.51 25.51
C SER A 116 6.84 4.24 24.26
N SER A 117 5.94 4.72 23.41
CA SER A 117 6.30 5.45 22.19
C SER A 117 7.03 6.77 22.47
N VAL A 118 6.67 7.47 23.54
CA VAL A 118 7.33 8.71 23.96
C VAL A 118 8.73 8.43 24.50
N VAL A 119 8.88 7.45 25.39
CA VAL A 119 10.18 7.09 25.96
C VAL A 119 11.13 6.51 24.90
N ALA A 120 10.61 5.70 23.96
CA ALA A 120 11.41 5.20 22.85
C ALA A 120 12.03 6.33 22.02
N LYS A 121 11.28 7.41 21.76
CA LYS A 121 11.84 8.58 21.08
C LYS A 121 12.82 9.36 21.95
N LEU A 122 12.53 9.55 23.24
CA LEU A 122 13.48 10.21 24.15
C LEU A 122 14.80 9.45 24.23
N LEU A 123 14.76 8.12 24.25
CA LEU A 123 15.94 7.26 24.23
C LEU A 123 16.79 7.53 22.98
N LEU A 124 16.15 7.65 21.81
CA LEU A 124 16.84 7.95 20.55
C LEU A 124 17.41 9.38 20.51
N LEU A 125 16.69 10.36 21.06
CA LEU A 125 17.11 11.77 21.02
C LEU A 125 18.14 12.15 22.09
N LYS A 126 18.08 11.55 23.27
CA LYS A 126 18.86 11.95 24.46
C LYS A 126 19.81 10.85 24.95
N GLY A 127 19.66 9.63 24.45
CA GLY A 127 20.48 8.48 24.84
C GLY A 127 20.06 7.86 26.18
N GLU A 128 20.56 6.65 26.42
CA GLU A 128 20.23 5.82 27.58
C GLU A 128 20.62 6.46 28.92
N LYS A 129 21.77 7.16 28.98
CA LYS A 129 22.22 7.85 30.19
C LYS A 129 21.22 8.90 30.69
N PHE A 130 20.59 9.63 29.77
CA PHE A 130 19.58 10.62 30.12
C PHE A 130 18.33 9.95 30.70
N ILE A 131 17.85 8.87 30.07
CA ILE A 131 16.66 8.14 30.53
C ILE A 131 16.89 7.54 31.91
N THR A 132 18.03 6.86 32.09
CA THR A 132 18.36 6.17 33.33
C THR A 132 18.69 7.11 34.48
N GLY A 133 19.20 8.32 34.18
CA GLY A 133 19.41 9.39 35.14
C GLY A 133 18.15 10.15 35.55
N HIS A 134 17.04 10.01 34.80
CA HIS A 134 15.78 10.68 35.10
C HIS A 134 14.77 9.69 35.71
N PRO A 135 14.48 9.75 37.03
CA PRO A 135 13.70 8.72 37.74
C PRO A 135 12.39 8.35 37.06
N PHE A 136 11.63 9.37 36.64
CA PHE A 136 10.34 9.18 35.96
C PHE A 136 10.45 8.47 34.60
N PHE A 137 11.46 8.79 33.77
CA PHE A 137 11.61 8.16 32.46
C PHE A 137 12.18 6.75 32.57
N LYS A 138 13.04 6.52 33.58
CA LYS A 138 13.50 5.18 33.93
C LYS A 138 12.33 4.28 34.33
N ASP A 139 11.42 4.76 35.16
CA ASP A 139 10.22 4.01 35.55
C ASP A 139 9.38 3.63 34.32
N ILE A 140 9.05 4.60 33.46
CA ILE A 140 8.29 4.32 32.24
C ILE A 140 9.03 3.35 31.32
N MET A 141 10.36 3.46 31.20
CA MET A 141 11.15 2.53 30.40
C MET A 141 11.02 1.09 30.91
N ILE A 142 11.12 0.89 32.23
CA ILE A 142 10.94 -0.44 32.85
C ILE A 142 9.53 -0.97 32.57
N LEU A 143 8.50 -0.12 32.72
CA LEU A 143 7.13 -0.48 32.40
C LEU A 143 6.96 -0.87 30.92
N SER A 144 7.56 -0.12 30.00
CA SER A 144 7.47 -0.41 28.57
C SER A 144 8.15 -1.73 28.18
N GLN A 145 9.25 -2.11 28.83
CA GLN A 145 9.98 -3.35 28.56
C GLN A 145 9.25 -4.59 29.04
N VAL A 146 8.55 -4.49 30.18
CA VAL A 146 7.74 -5.60 30.75
C VAL A 146 6.46 -5.84 29.94
N TYR A 147 5.92 -4.79 29.31
CA TYR A 147 4.63 -4.83 28.60
C TYR A 147 4.72 -4.85 27.07
N ALA A 148 5.92 -4.85 26.48
CA ALA A 148 6.10 -4.85 25.04
C ALA A 148 5.51 -6.14 24.41
N PRO A 149 4.48 -6.07 23.55
CA PRO A 149 4.07 -7.20 22.75
C PRO A 149 5.22 -7.61 21.83
N LYS A 150 5.40 -8.92 21.60
CA LYS A 150 6.45 -9.53 20.75
C LYS A 150 6.64 -8.91 19.34
N HIS A 151 5.75 -8.01 18.90
CA HIS A 151 5.83 -7.30 17.61
C HIS A 151 6.67 -6.02 17.62
N TYR A 152 7.05 -5.48 18.79
CA TYR A 152 7.99 -4.36 18.92
C TYR A 152 9.41 -4.85 19.27
N GLN A 153 9.85 -5.96 18.67
CA GLN A 153 11.29 -6.23 18.57
C GLN A 153 11.86 -5.26 17.54
N ILE A 154 12.05 -4.01 17.95
CA ILE A 154 13.10 -3.19 17.37
C ILE A 154 14.36 -4.04 17.55
N GLU A 155 15.03 -4.40 16.46
CA GLU A 155 16.35 -5.04 16.42
C GLU A 155 17.44 -4.11 16.99
N ALA A 156 17.16 -3.43 18.10
CA ALA A 156 18.15 -2.85 18.94
C ALA A 156 18.66 -3.98 19.82
N ASN A 157 19.77 -4.60 19.40
CA ASN A 157 20.68 -5.27 20.32
C ASN A 157 21.16 -4.22 21.34
N LEU A 158 20.33 -3.89 22.33
CA LEU A 158 20.67 -3.04 23.46
C LEU A 158 21.43 -3.89 24.47
N PHE A 159 22.73 -4.06 24.17
CA PHE A 159 23.77 -4.34 25.14
C PHE A 159 23.63 -3.36 26.32
N GLY A 160 23.36 -3.83 27.55
CA GLY A 160 23.71 -3.04 28.73
C GLY A 160 22.86 -3.15 29.99
N PHE A 161 21.64 -3.72 29.95
CA PHE A 161 20.81 -3.86 31.16
C PHE A 161 20.71 -5.32 31.63
N GLY A 162 21.63 -5.69 32.54
CA GLY A 162 21.51 -6.87 33.40
C GLY A 162 22.26 -8.11 32.93
N GLY A 163 23.10 -8.65 33.80
CA GLY A 163 23.85 -9.89 33.56
C GLY A 163 22.96 -11.08 33.18
N SER A 164 23.58 -12.05 32.52
CA SER A 164 23.08 -13.38 32.20
C SER A 164 21.76 -13.78 32.89
N ILE A 165 20.63 -13.69 32.18
CA ILE A 165 19.46 -14.50 32.47
C ILE A 165 19.06 -15.18 31.17
N GLY A 166 19.73 -16.30 30.90
CA GLY A 166 19.23 -17.30 29.99
C GLY A 166 18.05 -18.04 30.59
N LYS A 167 17.13 -18.45 29.72
CA LYS A 167 16.06 -19.45 29.91
C LYS A 167 14.93 -19.07 30.88
N ASN A 168 13.73 -18.93 30.29
CA ASN A 168 12.42 -19.15 30.92
C ASN A 168 12.21 -18.53 32.30
N GLN A 169 12.22 -17.19 32.40
CA GLN A 169 11.48 -16.52 33.48
C GLN A 169 10.13 -16.08 32.93
N GLU A 170 9.05 -16.66 33.44
CA GLU A 170 7.73 -16.02 33.41
C GLU A 170 7.87 -14.69 34.15
N ILE A 171 7.97 -13.60 33.41
CA ILE A 171 7.97 -12.25 33.97
C ILE A 171 6.56 -12.03 34.52
N SER A 172 6.41 -12.12 35.84
CA SER A 172 5.22 -11.70 36.57
C SER A 172 5.01 -10.20 36.31
N ILE A 173 4.10 -9.88 35.39
CA ILE A 173 3.68 -8.51 35.09
C ILE A 173 2.98 -7.96 36.34
N PRO A 174 3.52 -6.94 37.03
CA PRO A 174 2.81 -6.34 38.16
C PRO A 174 1.52 -5.68 37.67
N ASP A 175 0.40 -5.91 38.34
CA ASP A 175 -0.88 -5.29 37.99
C ASP A 175 -0.83 -3.77 38.25
N ILE A 176 -0.67 -3.05 37.14
CA ILE A 176 -0.81 -1.60 36.90
C ILE A 176 -2.12 -0.95 37.31
N PRO A 177 -2.36 -0.35 38.50
CA PRO A 177 -3.63 0.33 38.72
C PRO A 177 -3.80 1.45 37.69
N VAL A 178 -4.94 1.49 37.01
CA VAL A 178 -5.24 2.47 35.95
C VAL A 178 -5.01 3.91 36.42
N ALA A 179 -5.32 4.21 37.69
CA ALA A 179 -5.07 5.51 38.29
C ALA A 179 -3.58 5.89 38.28
N LYS A 180 -2.67 4.93 38.53
CA LYS A 180 -1.23 5.16 38.50
C LYS A 180 -0.73 5.36 37.08
N LEU A 181 -1.22 4.59 36.10
CA LEU A 181 -0.91 4.81 34.69
C LEU A 181 -1.38 6.20 34.22
N PHE A 182 -2.53 6.65 34.69
CA PHE A 182 -3.03 7.98 34.38
C PHE A 182 -2.19 9.10 35.01
N GLU A 183 -1.65 8.88 36.21
CA GLU A 183 -0.64 9.76 36.82
C GLU A 183 0.63 9.83 35.97
N TYR A 184 1.18 8.67 35.55
CA TYR A 184 2.32 8.62 34.63
C TYR A 184 2.04 9.38 33.34
N TYR A 185 0.83 9.21 32.78
CA TYR A 185 0.41 9.88 31.57
C TYR A 185 0.40 11.41 31.70
N ARG A 186 -0.13 11.95 32.81
CA ARG A 186 -0.12 13.40 33.09
C ARG A 186 1.29 13.92 33.34
N ASN A 187 2.09 13.20 34.12
CA ASN A 187 3.46 13.58 34.44
C ASN A 187 4.36 13.57 33.21
N MET A 188 4.08 12.71 32.22
CA MET A 188 4.79 12.67 30.94
C MET A 188 4.66 14.00 30.20
N VAL A 189 3.47 14.60 30.19
CA VAL A 189 3.26 15.91 29.57
C VAL A 189 4.11 16.98 30.25
N ILE A 190 4.14 17.00 31.59
CA ILE A 190 4.94 17.94 32.37
C ILE A 190 6.43 17.77 32.04
N ALA A 191 6.90 16.52 32.05
CA ALA A 191 8.29 16.19 31.80
C ALA A 191 8.71 16.60 30.37
N ILE A 192 7.92 16.29 29.34
CA ILE A 192 8.20 16.71 27.96
C ILE A 192 8.21 18.25 27.83
N ARG A 193 7.29 18.95 28.49
CA ARG A 193 7.27 20.42 28.44
C ARG A 193 8.49 21.03 29.12
N SER A 194 9.00 20.43 30.19
CA SER A 194 10.25 20.87 30.83
C SER A 194 11.48 20.74 29.91
N LEU A 195 11.40 19.95 28.83
CA LEU A 195 12.43 19.84 27.79
C LEU A 195 12.32 20.91 26.70
N GLY A 196 11.41 21.88 26.85
CA GLY A 196 11.25 23.01 25.93
C GLY A 196 10.23 22.81 24.81
N TYR A 197 9.41 21.76 24.87
CA TYR A 197 8.27 21.56 23.97
C TYR A 197 6.98 22.15 24.54
N GLN A 198 6.06 22.59 23.70
CA GLN A 198 4.77 23.15 24.15
C GLN A 198 3.70 22.08 24.38
N GLY A 199 3.87 20.89 23.81
CA GLY A 199 2.95 19.76 23.94
C GLY A 199 3.43 18.52 23.20
N ILE A 200 2.54 17.55 23.05
CA ILE A 200 2.82 16.24 22.43
C ILE A 200 1.82 15.96 21.32
N ILE A 201 2.28 15.66 20.11
CA ILE A 201 1.43 15.10 19.03
C ILE A 201 1.42 13.58 19.15
N LEU A 202 0.23 12.99 19.19
CA LEU A 202 0.00 11.56 19.18
C LEU A 202 -0.81 11.20 17.93
N HIS A 203 -0.15 10.50 17.02
CA HIS A 203 -0.71 10.05 15.75
C HIS A 203 -1.10 8.58 15.84
N PHE A 204 -2.40 8.30 15.77
CA PHE A 204 -2.98 6.97 15.79
C PHE A 204 -3.41 6.56 14.38
N ASP A 205 -2.94 5.40 13.92
CA ASP A 205 -3.20 4.87 12.58
C ASP A 205 -3.80 3.46 12.66
N ASN A 206 -4.21 2.92 11.51
CA ASN A 206 -4.85 1.62 11.35
C ASN A 206 -6.21 1.50 12.07
N LEU A 207 -6.94 2.61 12.23
CA LEU A 207 -8.27 2.61 12.87
C LEU A 207 -9.32 1.81 12.06
N GLU A 208 -9.10 1.59 10.76
CA GLU A 208 -9.91 0.71 9.94
C GLU A 208 -9.89 -0.76 10.41
N LEU A 209 -8.86 -1.18 11.16
CA LEU A 209 -8.84 -2.50 11.80
C LEU A 209 -9.91 -2.63 12.89
N ILE A 210 -10.37 -1.50 13.42
CA ILE A 210 -11.41 -1.44 14.44
C ILE A 210 -12.79 -1.65 13.83
N ASN A 211 -13.00 -1.21 12.59
CA ASN A 211 -14.26 -1.47 11.87
C ASN A 211 -14.49 -2.98 11.60
N LYS A 212 -13.47 -3.82 11.78
CA LYS A 212 -13.62 -5.29 11.75
C LYS A 212 -14.11 -5.87 13.09
N LYS A 213 -14.09 -5.10 14.18
CA LYS A 213 -14.69 -5.46 15.46
C LYS A 213 -16.18 -5.16 15.46
N ASN A 214 -16.89 -5.69 16.45
CA ASN A 214 -18.25 -5.25 16.74
C ASN A 214 -18.21 -3.75 17.10
N ILE A 215 -18.97 -2.91 16.39
CA ILE A 215 -19.05 -1.46 16.59
C ILE A 215 -19.27 -1.08 18.06
N LYS A 216 -19.98 -1.92 18.81
CA LYS A 216 -20.22 -1.71 20.24
C LYS A 216 -18.92 -1.73 21.07
N GLU A 217 -18.02 -2.68 20.81
CA GLU A 217 -16.72 -2.74 21.50
C GLU A 217 -15.87 -1.51 21.19
N VAL A 218 -15.99 -0.98 19.97
CA VAL A 218 -15.31 0.25 19.57
C VAL A 218 -15.83 1.44 20.36
N HIS A 219 -17.15 1.54 20.48
CA HIS A 219 -17.81 2.58 21.25
C HIS A 219 -17.39 2.52 22.71
N ASP A 220 -17.38 1.33 23.31
CA ASP A 220 -16.93 1.12 24.69
C ASP A 220 -15.49 1.62 24.89
N ILE A 221 -14.56 1.31 23.97
CA ILE A 221 -13.17 1.80 24.05
C ILE A 221 -13.11 3.34 24.02
N PHE A 222 -13.88 4.00 23.14
CA PHE A 222 -13.84 5.46 23.04
C PHE A 222 -14.48 6.17 24.24
N GLU A 223 -15.56 5.62 24.80
CA GLU A 223 -16.15 6.09 26.06
C GLU A 223 -15.14 5.97 27.21
N ASP A 224 -14.46 4.82 27.30
CA ASP A 224 -13.46 4.51 28.32
C ASP A 224 -12.25 5.46 28.28
N ILE A 225 -11.70 5.75 27.09
CA ILE A 225 -10.52 6.62 26.97
C ILE A 225 -10.85 8.12 26.97
N ARG A 226 -12.14 8.51 26.95
CA ARG A 226 -12.57 9.92 26.83
C ARG A 226 -11.88 10.85 27.82
N ASP A 227 -11.77 10.44 29.10
CA ASP A 227 -11.13 11.27 30.13
C ASP A 227 -9.62 11.39 29.95
N ILE A 228 -9.00 10.38 29.34
CA ILE A 228 -7.59 10.41 28.95
C ILE A 228 -7.40 11.39 27.81
N LEU A 229 -8.29 11.36 26.82
CA LEU A 229 -8.24 12.28 25.70
C LEU A 229 -8.27 13.73 26.18
N GLN A 230 -8.98 14.10 27.25
CA GLN A 230 -9.07 15.49 27.73
C GLN A 230 -7.80 16.07 28.37
N VAL A 231 -6.72 15.29 28.53
CA VAL A 231 -5.46 15.79 29.10
C VAL A 231 -4.89 16.93 28.25
N ARG A 232 -4.58 18.06 28.89
CA ARG A 232 -4.10 19.27 28.21
C ARG A 232 -2.69 19.07 27.62
N TYR A 233 -2.39 19.84 26.59
CA TYR A 233 -1.11 19.87 25.85
C TYR A 233 -0.82 18.58 25.05
N ILE A 234 -1.86 17.81 24.75
CA ILE A 234 -1.77 16.64 23.88
C ILE A 234 -2.68 16.86 22.66
N TYR A 235 -2.11 16.60 21.48
CA TYR A 235 -2.77 16.71 20.18
C TYR A 235 -2.99 15.29 19.63
N TYR A 236 -4.22 14.79 19.76
CA TYR A 236 -4.60 13.46 19.30
C TYR A 236 -5.09 13.53 17.85
N ILE A 237 -4.40 12.80 16.98
CA ILE A 237 -4.72 12.70 15.56
C ILE A 237 -5.12 11.26 15.27
N PHE A 238 -6.38 11.06 14.92
CA PHE A 238 -6.95 9.75 14.58
C PHE A 238 -7.06 9.61 13.06
N VAL A 239 -6.23 8.77 12.45
CA VAL A 239 -6.24 8.51 11.01
C VAL A 239 -7.08 7.28 10.69
N SER A 240 -8.08 7.43 9.83
CA SER A 240 -9.09 6.38 9.57
C SER A 240 -9.61 6.38 8.13
N SER A 241 -10.43 5.38 7.81
CA SER A 241 -11.21 5.33 6.56
C SER A 241 -12.41 6.29 6.60
N PRO A 242 -12.96 6.69 5.45
CA PRO A 242 -14.11 7.58 5.40
C PRO A 242 -15.32 7.02 6.15
N GLY A 243 -16.02 7.91 6.86
CA GLY A 243 -17.21 7.57 7.64
C GLY A 243 -16.94 7.06 9.06
N PHE A 244 -15.67 6.88 9.45
CA PHE A 244 -15.29 6.48 10.82
C PHE A 244 -15.89 7.42 11.86
N PHE A 245 -15.77 8.73 11.68
CA PHE A 245 -16.31 9.73 12.59
C PHE A 245 -17.82 9.56 12.75
N GLN A 246 -18.57 9.34 11.65
CA GLN A 246 -20.02 9.19 11.73
C GLN A 246 -20.45 7.87 12.36
N GLN A 247 -19.68 6.80 12.18
CA GLN A 247 -20.02 5.48 12.71
C GLN A 247 -19.58 5.30 14.16
N VAL A 248 -18.46 5.91 14.55
CA VAL A 248 -17.77 5.67 15.83
C VAL A 248 -17.88 6.84 16.78
N ILE A 249 -17.59 8.07 16.34
CA ILE A 249 -17.47 9.23 17.24
C ILE A 249 -18.80 9.94 17.41
N ALA A 250 -19.49 10.27 16.32
CA ALA A 250 -20.71 11.05 16.31
C ALA A 250 -21.88 10.42 17.11
N PRO A 251 -22.06 9.08 17.15
CA PRO A 251 -23.12 8.43 17.92
C PRO A 251 -22.91 8.48 19.44
N LEU A 252 -21.73 8.90 19.91
CA LEU A 252 -21.35 8.92 21.33
C LEU A 252 -21.27 10.37 21.81
N PRO A 253 -22.34 10.98 22.37
CA PRO A 253 -22.36 12.41 22.67
C PRO A 253 -21.25 12.86 23.61
N ARG A 254 -20.89 12.01 24.60
CA ARG A 254 -19.83 12.29 25.57
C ARG A 254 -18.45 12.30 24.91
N VAL A 255 -18.18 11.35 24.02
CA VAL A 255 -16.94 11.29 23.24
C VAL A 255 -16.90 12.43 22.22
N ARG A 256 -17.97 12.60 21.41
CA ARG A 256 -18.08 13.66 20.41
C ARG A 256 -17.79 15.04 20.99
N SER A 257 -18.25 15.33 22.22
CA SER A 257 -18.06 16.63 22.87
C SER A 257 -16.60 17.02 23.10
N VAL A 258 -15.67 16.04 23.15
CA VAL A 258 -14.23 16.32 23.35
C VAL A 258 -13.45 16.39 22.03
N PHE A 259 -14.07 16.03 20.91
CA PHE A 259 -13.48 16.14 19.57
C PHE A 259 -13.76 17.52 18.96
N PHE A 260 -12.80 18.00 18.17
CA PHE A 260 -12.85 19.33 17.57
C PHE A 260 -13.42 19.24 16.15
N GLY A 261 -14.56 19.90 15.95
CA GLY A 261 -15.16 20.11 14.64
C GLY A 261 -15.60 18.81 13.94
N TRP A 262 -15.54 18.85 12.61
CA TRP A 262 -15.85 17.74 11.71
C TRP A 262 -14.56 17.03 11.27
N PRO A 263 -14.64 15.76 10.83
CA PRO A 263 -13.46 15.06 10.33
C PRO A 263 -12.83 15.81 9.15
N ILE A 264 -11.50 15.87 9.12
CA ILE A 264 -10.75 16.43 8.01
C ILE A 264 -10.73 15.37 6.90
N SER A 265 -11.30 15.69 5.74
CA SER A 265 -11.27 14.78 4.59
C SER A 265 -10.02 15.02 3.74
N LEU A 266 -9.16 14.01 3.64
CA LEU A 266 -8.01 14.00 2.76
C LEU A 266 -8.38 13.33 1.43
N ARG A 267 -8.45 14.15 0.37
CA ARG A 267 -8.69 13.68 -0.99
C ARG A 267 -7.42 13.05 -1.59
N PRO A 268 -7.53 12.20 -2.62
CA PRO A 268 -6.37 11.79 -3.42
C PRO A 268 -5.57 13.00 -3.94
N LEU A 269 -4.28 12.79 -4.23
CA LEU A 269 -3.53 13.75 -5.03
C LEU A 269 -4.19 13.88 -6.41
N SER A 270 -4.08 15.04 -7.03
CA SER A 270 -4.39 15.21 -8.45
C SER A 270 -3.42 14.40 -9.32
N LYS A 271 -3.75 14.29 -10.62
CA LYS A 271 -2.93 13.58 -11.60
C LYS A 271 -1.55 14.23 -11.72
N GLU A 272 -1.53 15.56 -11.78
CA GLU A 272 -0.33 16.39 -11.86
C GLU A 272 0.54 16.23 -10.59
N GLU A 273 -0.07 16.32 -9.40
CA GLU A 273 0.64 16.13 -8.13
C GLU A 273 1.19 14.71 -7.99
N THR A 274 0.48 13.70 -8.51
CA THR A 274 0.93 12.31 -8.50
C THR A 274 2.17 12.14 -9.38
N LEU A 275 2.18 12.72 -10.57
CA LEU A 275 3.36 12.70 -11.45
C LEU A 275 4.54 13.44 -10.81
N GLN A 276 4.29 14.63 -10.24
CA GLN A 276 5.30 15.41 -9.53
C GLN A 276 5.90 14.63 -8.36
N MET A 277 5.07 13.95 -7.56
CA MET A 277 5.51 13.12 -6.44
C MET A 277 6.44 11.99 -6.91
N ILE A 278 6.08 11.31 -7.99
CA ILE A 278 6.89 10.22 -8.56
C ILE A 278 8.21 10.77 -9.14
N HIS A 279 8.18 11.88 -9.87
CA HIS A 279 9.38 12.51 -10.44
C HIS A 279 10.33 13.03 -9.36
N LEU A 280 9.80 13.61 -8.29
CA LEU A 280 10.59 14.04 -7.15
C LEU A 280 11.32 12.85 -6.51
N ARG A 281 10.65 11.70 -6.39
CA ARG A 281 11.30 10.46 -5.91
C ARG A 281 12.38 9.97 -6.85
N TYR A 282 12.20 10.06 -8.18
CA TYR A 282 13.27 9.75 -9.13
C TYR A 282 14.49 10.66 -8.93
N GLN A 283 14.27 11.95 -8.73
CA GLN A 283 15.34 12.92 -8.51
C GLN A 283 16.09 12.65 -7.20
N LEU A 284 15.37 12.51 -6.08
CA LEU A 284 15.96 12.30 -4.76
C LEU A 284 16.71 10.97 -4.65
N LEU A 285 16.23 9.92 -5.33
CA LEU A 285 16.88 8.61 -5.33
C LEU A 285 17.90 8.42 -6.44
N SER A 286 18.07 9.38 -7.33
CA SER A 286 19.04 9.27 -8.41
C SER A 286 20.46 9.11 -7.87
N ILE A 287 21.24 8.24 -8.52
CA ILE A 287 22.67 8.12 -8.25
C ILE A 287 23.38 9.19 -9.10
N PRO A 288 24.10 10.16 -8.52
CA PRO A 288 24.71 11.28 -9.24
C PRO A 288 25.58 10.88 -10.44
N GLU A 289 26.22 9.72 -10.34
CA GLU A 289 27.12 9.18 -11.37
C GLU A 289 26.37 8.55 -12.56
N PHE A 290 25.06 8.37 -12.49
CA PHE A 290 24.24 7.75 -13.54
C PHE A 290 23.05 8.63 -13.95
N GLN A 291 22.74 8.64 -15.23
CA GLN A 291 21.44 9.11 -15.67
C GLN A 291 20.39 8.07 -15.28
N TYR A 292 19.40 8.48 -14.47
CA TYR A 292 18.31 7.58 -14.12
C TYR A 292 17.39 7.32 -15.33
N ILE A 293 16.78 6.14 -15.33
CA ILE A 293 15.85 5.70 -16.36
C ILE A 293 14.46 5.61 -15.72
N LYS A 294 13.49 6.36 -16.24
CA LYS A 294 12.08 6.19 -15.85
C LYS A 294 11.64 4.77 -16.23
N PRO A 295 11.07 3.95 -15.33
CA PRO A 295 10.67 2.59 -15.72
C PRO A 295 9.48 2.54 -16.68
N VAL A 296 8.62 3.55 -16.62
CA VAL A 296 7.43 3.72 -17.47
C VAL A 296 7.30 5.18 -17.86
N GLU A 297 6.64 5.45 -18.99
CA GLU A 297 6.25 6.80 -19.38
C GLU A 297 5.17 7.40 -18.47
N ASP A 298 5.13 8.73 -18.42
CA ASP A 298 4.15 9.47 -17.62
C ASP A 298 2.71 9.16 -18.08
N SER A 299 2.51 8.94 -19.39
CA SER A 299 1.23 8.52 -19.99
C SER A 299 0.67 7.20 -19.41
N PHE A 300 1.55 6.30 -18.94
CA PHE A 300 1.15 5.08 -18.26
C PHE A 300 0.82 5.33 -16.79
N LEU A 301 1.55 6.23 -16.11
CA LEU A 301 1.23 6.66 -14.74
C LEU A 301 -0.14 7.35 -14.68
N GLU A 302 -0.45 8.21 -15.66
CA GLU A 302 -1.76 8.84 -15.80
C GLU A 302 -2.87 7.81 -16.03
N PHE A 303 -2.60 6.78 -16.83
CA PHE A 303 -3.54 5.68 -17.02
C PHE A 303 -3.79 4.92 -15.70
N LEU A 304 -2.73 4.61 -14.93
CA LEU A 304 -2.88 3.98 -13.62
C LEU A 304 -3.63 4.89 -12.63
N TYR A 305 -3.43 6.20 -12.72
CA TYR A 305 -4.17 7.18 -11.93
C TYR A 305 -5.68 7.06 -12.18
N ASP A 306 -6.10 6.97 -13.44
CA ASP A 306 -7.52 6.83 -13.81
C ASP A 306 -8.08 5.45 -13.41
N VAL A 307 -7.28 4.39 -13.45
CA VAL A 307 -7.67 3.04 -13.00
C VAL A 307 -7.92 3.02 -11.48
N TYR A 308 -7.02 3.62 -10.71
CA TYR A 308 -7.00 3.57 -9.24
C TYR A 308 -7.62 4.79 -8.56
N ASP A 309 -8.25 5.69 -9.32
CA ASP A 309 -8.90 6.91 -8.82
C ASP A 309 -7.97 7.76 -7.92
N GLY A 310 -6.71 7.91 -8.34
CA GLY A 310 -5.68 8.70 -7.65
C GLY A 310 -5.09 8.08 -6.37
N GLN A 311 -5.41 6.82 -6.05
CA GLN A 311 -4.83 6.14 -4.88
C GLN A 311 -3.38 5.72 -5.14
N VAL A 312 -2.45 6.63 -4.78
CA VAL A 312 -1.03 6.53 -5.15
C VAL A 312 -0.32 5.25 -4.73
N ARG A 313 -0.71 4.62 -3.61
CA ARG A 313 -0.14 3.32 -3.19
C ARG A 313 -0.28 2.28 -4.30
N PHE A 314 -1.46 2.15 -4.90
CA PHE A 314 -1.73 1.15 -5.92
C PHE A 314 -1.07 1.48 -7.27
N ILE A 315 -0.97 2.77 -7.60
CA ILE A 315 -0.22 3.23 -8.78
C ILE A 315 1.25 2.79 -8.66
N MET A 316 1.87 3.04 -7.49
CA MET A 316 3.26 2.68 -7.23
C MET A 316 3.47 1.16 -7.20
N ASP A 317 2.59 0.41 -6.55
CA ASP A 317 2.63 -1.06 -6.53
C ASP A 317 2.51 -1.67 -7.95
N ALA A 318 1.66 -1.09 -8.80
CA ALA A 318 1.50 -1.55 -10.18
C ALA A 318 2.79 -1.38 -11.00
N VAL A 319 3.46 -0.24 -10.87
CA VAL A 319 4.75 -0.01 -11.55
C VAL A 319 5.84 -0.90 -10.96
N ASN A 320 5.91 -1.03 -9.65
CA ASN A 320 6.85 -1.94 -8.99
C ASN A 320 6.68 -3.39 -9.48
N ALA A 321 5.44 -3.87 -9.60
CA ALA A 321 5.14 -5.20 -10.12
C ALA A 321 5.61 -5.41 -11.57
N ILE A 322 5.45 -4.39 -12.43
CA ILE A 322 5.95 -4.42 -13.82
C ILE A 322 7.47 -4.55 -13.84
N VAL A 323 8.17 -3.75 -13.02
CA VAL A 323 9.64 -3.77 -12.96
C VAL A 323 10.15 -5.11 -12.42
N ILE A 324 9.53 -5.66 -11.37
CA ILE A 324 9.88 -6.97 -10.80
C ILE A 324 9.67 -8.11 -11.80
N LYS A 325 8.55 -8.12 -12.54
CA LYS A 325 8.27 -9.18 -13.53
C LYS A 325 9.26 -9.14 -14.70
N ARG A 326 9.91 -8.00 -14.94
CA ARG A 326 10.80 -7.76 -16.08
C ARG A 326 12.27 -8.03 -15.72
N PHE A 327 12.77 -9.19 -16.11
CA PHE A 327 14.20 -9.54 -16.04
C PHE A 327 14.99 -9.10 -17.28
N THR A 328 14.87 -7.85 -17.71
CA THR A 328 15.57 -7.36 -18.93
C THR A 328 16.28 -6.04 -18.70
N ILE A 329 17.07 -5.62 -19.70
CA ILE A 329 17.82 -4.35 -19.69
C ILE A 329 16.89 -3.19 -19.32
N PRO A 330 17.31 -2.32 -18.38
CA PRO A 330 16.55 -1.17 -17.94
C PRO A 330 16.28 -0.22 -19.10
N ARG A 331 15.00 0.08 -19.35
CA ARG A 331 14.54 1.10 -20.29
C ARG A 331 13.16 1.58 -19.88
N THR A 332 12.80 2.77 -20.33
CA THR A 332 11.44 3.27 -20.23
C THR A 332 10.50 2.43 -21.09
N LEU A 333 9.39 1.98 -20.50
CA LEU A 333 8.28 1.36 -21.20
C LEU A 333 7.27 2.42 -21.64
N THR A 334 6.85 2.36 -22.91
CA THR A 334 5.71 3.17 -23.35
C THR A 334 4.42 2.62 -22.74
N LYS A 335 3.35 3.42 -22.77
CA LYS A 335 2.01 2.98 -22.32
C LYS A 335 1.55 1.70 -23.04
N GLU A 336 1.82 1.59 -24.33
CA GLU A 336 1.43 0.47 -25.19
C GLU A 336 2.18 -0.81 -24.84
N GLU A 337 3.41 -0.69 -24.31
CA GLU A 337 4.21 -1.83 -23.87
C GLU A 337 3.90 -2.24 -22.42
N ALA A 338 3.74 -1.26 -21.53
CA ALA A 338 3.48 -1.47 -20.11
C ALA A 338 2.08 -2.06 -19.87
N ARG A 339 1.07 -1.62 -20.63
CA ARG A 339 -0.33 -2.02 -20.42
C ARG A 339 -0.56 -3.54 -20.62
N PRO A 340 -0.10 -4.19 -21.72
CA PRO A 340 -0.24 -5.65 -21.87
C PRO A 340 0.51 -6.45 -20.78
N LEU A 341 1.69 -5.97 -20.37
CA LEU A 341 2.47 -6.60 -19.30
C LEU A 341 1.72 -6.50 -17.97
N PHE A 342 1.25 -5.32 -17.60
CA PHE A 342 0.45 -5.14 -16.38
C PHE A 342 -0.84 -5.98 -16.40
N ARG A 343 -1.52 -6.02 -17.55
CA ARG A 343 -2.67 -6.91 -17.77
C ARG A 343 -2.35 -8.38 -17.50
N SER A 344 -1.21 -8.88 -17.97
CA SER A 344 -0.80 -10.27 -17.70
C SER A 344 -0.55 -10.53 -16.22
N ILE A 345 0.07 -9.58 -15.51
CA ILE A 345 0.34 -9.66 -14.06
C ILE A 345 -0.97 -9.72 -13.27
N VAL A 346 -1.93 -8.83 -13.60
CA VAL A 346 -3.26 -8.80 -12.98
C VAL A 346 -4.00 -10.12 -13.20
N LEU A 347 -4.03 -10.62 -14.45
CA LEU A 347 -4.70 -11.88 -14.79
C LEU A 347 -4.06 -13.08 -14.09
N GLU A 348 -2.73 -13.15 -14.02
CA GLU A 348 -2.01 -14.21 -13.32
C GLU A 348 -2.33 -14.20 -11.82
N LYS A 349 -2.27 -13.01 -11.18
CA LYS A 349 -2.65 -12.84 -9.76
C LYS A 349 -4.08 -13.30 -9.50
N MET A 350 -5.03 -12.83 -10.31
CA MET A 350 -6.45 -13.11 -10.08
C MET A 350 -6.85 -14.55 -10.41
N LYS A 351 -6.34 -15.14 -11.49
CA LYS A 351 -6.64 -16.55 -11.82
C LYS A 351 -6.07 -17.53 -10.79
N GLY A 352 -5.03 -17.14 -10.05
CA GLY A 352 -4.51 -17.93 -8.94
C GLY A 352 -5.42 -17.96 -7.71
N ILE A 353 -6.38 -17.03 -7.59
CA ILE A 353 -7.19 -16.83 -6.37
C ILE A 353 -8.69 -16.99 -6.63
N LEU A 354 -9.16 -16.47 -7.76
CA LEU A 354 -10.57 -16.41 -8.14
C LEU A 354 -10.94 -17.53 -9.12
N ALA A 355 -12.11 -18.11 -8.91
CA ALA A 355 -12.72 -19.01 -9.88
C ALA A 355 -13.12 -18.22 -11.14
N ALA A 356 -13.18 -18.92 -12.28
CA ALA A 356 -13.53 -18.29 -13.57
C ALA A 356 -14.85 -17.50 -13.52
N LYS A 357 -15.86 -18.04 -12.80
CA LYS A 357 -17.16 -17.35 -12.65
C LYS A 357 -17.08 -16.11 -11.76
N GLU A 358 -16.25 -16.10 -10.72
CA GLU A 358 -16.04 -14.92 -9.89
C GLU A 358 -15.38 -13.80 -10.69
N LEU A 359 -14.38 -14.14 -11.50
CA LEU A 359 -13.72 -13.20 -12.39
C LEU A 359 -14.70 -12.59 -13.42
N GLU A 360 -15.57 -13.43 -14.01
CA GLU A 360 -16.64 -12.97 -14.90
C GLU A 360 -17.60 -12.00 -14.19
N LEU A 361 -18.00 -12.30 -12.96
CA LEU A 361 -18.88 -11.43 -12.17
C LEU A 361 -18.22 -10.11 -11.80
N LEU A 362 -16.94 -10.11 -11.40
CA LEU A 362 -16.19 -8.87 -11.13
C LEU A 362 -16.15 -7.96 -12.36
N HIS A 363 -15.97 -8.54 -13.54
CA HIS A 363 -15.99 -7.77 -14.78
C HIS A 363 -17.30 -7.00 -14.98
N LEU A 364 -18.44 -7.55 -14.59
CA LEU A 364 -19.72 -6.87 -14.76
C LEU A 364 -19.87 -5.63 -13.86
N VAL A 365 -19.11 -5.56 -12.76
CA VAL A 365 -19.27 -4.52 -11.72
C VAL A 365 -18.05 -3.63 -11.52
N VAL A 366 -16.90 -3.89 -12.16
CA VAL A 366 -15.66 -3.13 -11.92
C VAL A 366 -15.76 -1.64 -12.27
N ASN A 367 -16.62 -1.26 -13.22
CA ASN A 367 -16.88 0.14 -13.57
C ASN A 367 -18.02 0.77 -12.75
N GLN A 368 -18.63 0.02 -11.85
CA GLN A 368 -19.70 0.51 -11.00
C GLN A 368 -19.09 1.02 -9.69
N ASN A 369 -19.50 2.21 -9.24
CA ASN A 369 -19.08 2.74 -7.94
C ASN A 369 -19.61 1.86 -6.80
N GLN A 370 -20.83 1.35 -6.95
CA GLN A 370 -21.48 0.42 -6.03
C GLN A 370 -22.48 -0.47 -6.77
N PHE A 371 -22.78 -1.62 -6.22
CA PHE A 371 -23.77 -2.57 -6.73
C PHE A 371 -24.48 -3.32 -5.61
N THR A 372 -25.67 -3.84 -5.88
CA THR A 372 -26.38 -4.77 -5.01
C THR A 372 -26.32 -6.20 -5.56
N ILE A 373 -26.52 -7.20 -4.70
CA ILE A 373 -26.62 -8.61 -5.13
C ILE A 373 -27.76 -8.79 -6.15
N THR A 374 -28.87 -8.07 -5.97
CA THR A 374 -30.03 -8.11 -6.86
C THR A 374 -29.71 -7.57 -8.25
N GLU A 375 -28.97 -6.46 -8.34
CA GLU A 375 -28.53 -5.90 -9.62
C GLU A 375 -27.55 -6.84 -10.32
N LEU A 376 -26.55 -7.34 -9.60
CA LEU A 376 -25.59 -8.29 -10.16
C LEU A 376 -26.28 -9.58 -10.63
N SER A 377 -27.26 -10.08 -9.88
CA SER A 377 -28.07 -11.24 -10.25
C SER A 377 -28.81 -11.01 -11.57
N LYS A 378 -29.42 -9.83 -11.76
CA LYS A 378 -30.09 -9.46 -13.01
C LYS A 378 -29.12 -9.37 -14.18
N ILE A 379 -27.98 -8.71 -14.00
CA ILE A 379 -26.98 -8.51 -15.08
C ILE A 379 -26.33 -9.83 -15.48
N SER A 380 -25.99 -10.67 -14.50
CA SER A 380 -25.37 -11.99 -14.73
C SER A 380 -26.35 -13.09 -15.11
N LYS A 381 -27.67 -12.82 -15.06
CA LYS A 381 -28.76 -13.79 -15.25
C LYS A 381 -28.66 -15.00 -14.31
N MET A 382 -28.17 -14.78 -13.09
CA MET A 382 -28.00 -15.81 -12.07
C MET A 382 -29.08 -15.67 -10.99
N GLN A 383 -29.44 -16.76 -10.32
CA GLN A 383 -30.30 -16.70 -9.14
C GLN A 383 -29.62 -15.92 -8.01
N VAL A 384 -30.38 -15.08 -7.30
CA VAL A 384 -29.90 -14.23 -6.19
C VAL A 384 -29.09 -15.00 -5.14
N GLN A 385 -29.53 -16.22 -4.77
CA GLN A 385 -28.83 -17.06 -3.80
C GLN A 385 -27.44 -17.48 -4.29
N ASN A 386 -27.29 -17.80 -5.58
CA ASN A 386 -26.00 -18.15 -6.17
C ASN A 386 -25.11 -16.92 -6.31
N THR A 387 -25.65 -15.78 -6.75
CA THR A 387 -24.92 -14.51 -6.80
C THR A 387 -24.40 -14.13 -5.41
N SER A 388 -25.21 -14.28 -4.36
CA SER A 388 -24.81 -14.01 -2.98
C SER A 388 -23.62 -14.87 -2.54
N LYS A 389 -23.58 -16.16 -2.90
CA LYS A 389 -22.45 -17.04 -2.58
C LYS A 389 -21.15 -16.57 -3.22
N TYR A 390 -21.19 -16.18 -4.50
CA TYR A 390 -20.01 -15.64 -5.18
C TYR A 390 -19.57 -14.30 -4.60
N VAL A 391 -20.50 -13.40 -4.32
CA VAL A 391 -20.18 -12.11 -3.68
C VAL A 391 -19.52 -12.34 -2.31
N GLN A 392 -20.04 -13.26 -1.51
CA GLN A 392 -19.46 -13.60 -0.21
C GLN A 392 -18.05 -14.17 -0.35
N SER A 393 -17.82 -15.08 -1.31
CA SER A 393 -16.47 -15.60 -1.56
C SER A 393 -15.51 -14.52 -2.06
N MET A 394 -15.97 -13.58 -2.89
CA MET A 394 -15.17 -12.43 -3.33
C MET A 394 -14.86 -11.44 -2.20
N ILE A 395 -15.75 -11.31 -1.21
CA ILE A 395 -15.49 -10.55 0.02
C ILE A 395 -14.41 -11.22 0.86
N GLU A 396 -14.52 -12.54 1.07
CA GLU A 396 -13.52 -13.33 1.80
C GLU A 396 -12.14 -13.28 1.14
N LYS A 397 -12.10 -13.27 -0.20
CA LYS A 397 -10.88 -13.12 -1.00
C LYS A 397 -10.41 -11.66 -1.15
N GLY A 398 -11.15 -10.68 -0.64
CA GLY A 398 -10.74 -9.27 -0.62
C GLY A 398 -10.91 -8.50 -1.95
N TYR A 399 -11.72 -9.00 -2.88
CA TYR A 399 -11.99 -8.33 -4.18
C TYR A 399 -13.28 -7.50 -4.19
N VAL A 400 -14.16 -7.74 -3.21
CA VAL A 400 -15.38 -6.96 -2.98
C VAL A 400 -15.43 -6.57 -1.50
N ARG A 401 -16.02 -5.41 -1.19
CA ARG A 401 -16.32 -5.02 0.20
C ARG A 401 -17.76 -4.54 0.32
N PHE A 402 -18.33 -4.73 1.50
CA PHE A 402 -19.58 -4.08 1.87
C PHE A 402 -19.32 -2.57 2.01
N LEU A 403 -20.21 -1.77 1.42
CA LEU A 403 -20.12 -0.32 1.47
C LEU A 403 -21.06 0.22 2.56
N GLU A 404 -22.36 -0.02 2.41
CA GLU A 404 -23.38 0.43 3.34
C GLU A 404 -24.71 -0.31 3.14
N LYS A 405 -25.66 -0.08 4.05
CA LYS A 405 -27.03 -0.57 3.93
C LYS A 405 -27.98 0.62 3.95
N GLN A 406 -28.77 0.77 2.90
CA GLN A 406 -29.84 1.76 2.84
C GLN A 406 -31.19 1.05 2.78
N GLY A 407 -31.96 1.14 3.87
CA GLY A 407 -33.22 0.41 4.02
C GLY A 407 -33.04 -1.11 3.94
N ARG A 408 -33.67 -1.75 2.94
CA ARG A 408 -33.55 -3.21 2.70
C ARG A 408 -32.38 -3.58 1.79
N ASN A 409 -31.72 -2.61 1.17
CA ASN A 409 -30.67 -2.85 0.20
C ASN A 409 -29.29 -2.77 0.85
N SER A 410 -28.48 -3.80 0.64
CA SER A 410 -27.05 -3.81 0.97
C SER A 410 -26.25 -3.49 -0.28
N PHE A 411 -25.42 -2.46 -0.21
CA PHE A 411 -24.54 -2.02 -1.27
C PHE A 411 -23.12 -2.52 -1.04
N TYR A 412 -22.48 -2.93 -2.13
CA TYR A 412 -21.13 -3.44 -2.19
C TYR A 412 -20.34 -2.65 -3.24
N CYS A 413 -19.02 -2.63 -3.11
CA CYS A 413 -18.14 -2.07 -4.13
C CYS A 413 -16.94 -3.00 -4.36
N VAL A 414 -16.33 -2.88 -5.53
CA VAL A 414 -15.07 -3.58 -5.83
C VAL A 414 -13.92 -2.94 -5.05
N THR A 415 -12.95 -3.75 -4.64
CA THR A 415 -11.73 -3.23 -4.03
C THR A 415 -10.76 -2.74 -5.11
N GLU A 416 -9.74 -2.03 -4.69
CA GLU A 416 -8.69 -1.46 -5.51
C GLU A 416 -7.94 -2.54 -6.29
N ASP A 417 -7.70 -3.69 -5.66
CA ASP A 417 -7.14 -4.86 -6.33
C ASP A 417 -8.03 -5.31 -7.49
N ALA A 418 -9.36 -5.31 -7.34
CA ALA A 418 -10.30 -5.61 -8.41
C ALA A 418 -10.38 -4.49 -9.47
N LYS A 419 -10.20 -3.21 -9.11
CA LYS A 419 -10.19 -2.08 -10.07
C LYS A 419 -9.14 -2.24 -11.16
N SER A 420 -8.05 -2.96 -10.89
CA SER A 420 -7.05 -3.30 -11.91
C SER A 420 -7.65 -4.03 -13.12
N LEU A 421 -8.83 -4.69 -13.00
CA LEU A 421 -9.57 -5.28 -14.11
C LEU A 421 -10.13 -4.28 -15.13
N LYS A 422 -10.24 -2.98 -14.79
CA LYS A 422 -10.63 -1.93 -15.75
C LYS A 422 -9.72 -1.94 -16.99
N ILE A 423 -8.45 -2.34 -16.82
CA ILE A 423 -7.49 -2.51 -17.93
C ILE A 423 -7.98 -3.45 -19.03
N LEU A 424 -8.83 -4.42 -18.68
CA LEU A 424 -9.35 -5.43 -19.59
C LEU A 424 -10.52 -4.91 -20.44
N GLN A 425 -11.16 -3.81 -20.03
CA GLN A 425 -12.42 -3.33 -20.59
C GLN A 425 -12.24 -2.21 -21.62
N GLU A 426 -11.21 -1.38 -21.47
CA GLU A 426 -10.86 -0.33 -22.44
C GLU A 426 -10.10 -0.86 -23.66
N THR A 427 -10.20 -2.16 -23.95
CA THR A 427 -9.83 -2.67 -25.28
C THR A 427 -11.12 -2.61 -26.08
N SER A 428 -11.29 -1.58 -26.90
CA SER A 428 -12.28 -1.63 -27.98
C SER A 428 -12.18 -3.01 -28.65
N PRO A 429 -13.31 -3.64 -29.05
CA PRO A 429 -13.30 -4.94 -29.73
C PRO A 429 -12.42 -4.97 -30.98
N GLN A 430 -11.95 -3.82 -31.47
CA GLN A 430 -11.10 -3.67 -32.64
C GLN A 430 -9.60 -3.94 -32.42
N GLN A 431 -9.15 -4.27 -31.20
CA GLN A 431 -7.76 -4.73 -30.97
C GLN A 431 -7.65 -6.01 -30.14
N LEU A 432 -8.69 -6.85 -30.19
CA LEU A 432 -8.55 -8.28 -29.96
C LEU A 432 -8.45 -8.99 -31.32
N GLN A 433 -7.44 -8.64 -32.12
CA GLN A 433 -6.94 -9.63 -33.06
C GLN A 433 -6.25 -10.70 -32.21
N PRO A 434 -6.69 -11.97 -32.28
CA PRO A 434 -6.06 -13.04 -31.53
C PRO A 434 -4.57 -13.06 -31.87
N VAL A 435 -3.73 -13.45 -30.89
CA VAL A 435 -2.27 -13.60 -31.07
C VAL A 435 -1.94 -14.51 -32.26
N SER A 436 -2.88 -15.30 -32.78
CA SER A 436 -2.78 -16.04 -34.04
C SER A 436 -2.67 -15.15 -35.29
N GLU A 437 -3.41 -14.04 -35.40
CA GLU A 437 -3.39 -13.18 -36.61
C GLU A 437 -2.10 -12.36 -36.73
N LYS A 438 -1.52 -11.90 -35.60
CA LYS A 438 -0.18 -11.27 -35.61
C LYS A 438 0.93 -12.26 -35.96
N LYS A 439 0.78 -13.54 -35.62
CA LYS A 439 1.72 -14.61 -36.01
C LYS A 439 1.57 -15.01 -37.48
N GLU A 440 0.37 -14.98 -38.05
CA GLU A 440 0.15 -15.26 -39.47
C GLU A 440 0.65 -14.14 -40.39
N ASN A 441 0.57 -12.88 -39.96
CA ASN A 441 1.07 -11.73 -40.73
C ASN A 441 2.60 -11.64 -40.80
N SER A 442 3.34 -12.35 -39.94
CA SER A 442 4.80 -12.45 -40.02
C SER A 442 5.30 -13.63 -40.86
N LEU A 443 4.38 -14.46 -41.38
CA LEU A 443 4.70 -15.57 -42.28
C LEU A 443 4.78 -15.08 -43.72
N ASN A 444 5.79 -15.54 -44.46
CA ASN A 444 5.80 -15.39 -45.90
C ASN A 444 4.77 -16.34 -46.56
N GLU A 445 4.39 -16.05 -47.81
CA GLU A 445 3.37 -16.84 -48.54
C GLU A 445 3.68 -18.34 -48.61
N ARG A 446 4.96 -18.71 -48.62
CA ARG A 446 5.38 -20.11 -48.66
C ARG A 446 5.14 -20.81 -47.31
N GLN A 447 5.45 -20.14 -46.20
CA GLN A 447 5.17 -20.62 -44.85
C GLN A 447 3.67 -20.78 -44.61
N LYS A 448 2.85 -19.81 -45.08
CA LYS A 448 1.38 -19.90 -45.03
C LYS A 448 0.86 -21.12 -45.80
N ARG A 449 1.35 -21.35 -47.03
CA ARG A 449 0.99 -22.53 -47.84
C ARG A 449 1.38 -23.86 -47.19
N PHE A 450 2.46 -23.86 -46.40
CA PHE A 450 2.85 -25.05 -45.65
C PHE A 450 1.93 -25.34 -44.47
N LEU A 451 1.63 -24.34 -43.64
CA LEU A 451 0.73 -24.51 -42.50
C LEU A 451 -0.72 -24.81 -42.93
N ALA A 452 -1.13 -24.34 -44.11
CA ALA A 452 -2.42 -24.70 -44.71
C ALA A 452 -2.45 -26.11 -45.32
N SER A 453 -1.30 -26.79 -45.46
CA SER A 453 -1.26 -28.16 -45.98
C SER A 453 -1.64 -29.16 -44.88
N SER A 454 -2.36 -30.23 -45.24
CA SER A 454 -2.81 -31.28 -44.32
C SER A 454 -1.68 -32.19 -43.80
N LEU A 455 -0.43 -31.73 -43.82
CA LEU A 455 0.74 -32.48 -43.37
C LEU A 455 0.92 -32.29 -41.86
N ALA A 456 0.91 -33.40 -41.11
CA ALA A 456 1.19 -33.37 -39.68
C ALA A 456 2.68 -33.13 -39.36
N SER A 457 3.58 -33.44 -40.29
CA SER A 457 5.03 -33.25 -40.11
C SER A 457 5.79 -33.16 -41.44
N ILE A 458 6.99 -32.57 -41.43
CA ILE A 458 7.87 -32.54 -42.60
C ILE A 458 9.35 -32.59 -42.19
N SER A 459 10.20 -33.22 -43.00
CA SER A 459 11.66 -33.12 -42.85
C SER A 459 12.21 -31.90 -43.59
N LEU A 460 13.43 -31.48 -43.24
CA LEU A 460 14.09 -30.35 -43.91
C LEU A 460 14.30 -30.61 -45.42
N SER A 461 14.69 -31.82 -45.81
CA SER A 461 14.90 -32.18 -47.21
C SER A 461 13.58 -32.20 -47.99
N ASP A 462 12.51 -32.71 -47.39
CA ASP A 462 11.21 -32.81 -48.04
C ASP A 462 10.57 -31.44 -48.22
N TYR A 463 10.74 -30.53 -47.24
CA TYR A 463 10.31 -29.14 -47.37
C TYR A 463 11.07 -28.42 -48.49
N SER A 464 12.40 -28.65 -48.58
CA SER A 464 13.24 -28.08 -49.63
C SER A 464 12.80 -28.54 -51.02
N ALA A 465 12.55 -29.84 -51.19
CA ALA A 465 12.11 -30.44 -52.44
C ALA A 465 10.69 -30.00 -52.83
N LYS A 466 9.75 -30.00 -51.87
CA LYS A 466 8.34 -29.67 -52.11
C LYS A 466 8.12 -28.23 -52.59
N TYR A 467 8.93 -27.29 -52.10
CA TYR A 467 8.82 -25.87 -52.46
C TYR A 467 9.91 -25.39 -53.42
N GLU A 468 10.73 -26.31 -53.95
CA GLU A 468 11.81 -26.02 -54.91
C GLU A 468 12.76 -24.90 -54.43
N ILE A 469 13.11 -24.92 -53.14
CA ILE A 469 14.00 -23.93 -52.51
C ILE A 469 15.32 -24.56 -52.08
N SER A 470 16.32 -23.72 -51.84
CA SER A 470 17.61 -24.16 -51.29
C SER A 470 17.51 -24.57 -49.82
N MET A 471 18.36 -25.51 -49.40
CA MET A 471 18.43 -26.01 -48.02
C MET A 471 18.59 -24.91 -46.95
N PRO A 472 19.39 -23.84 -47.15
CA PRO A 472 19.45 -22.72 -46.21
C PRO A 472 18.12 -21.97 -46.07
N THR A 473 17.38 -21.81 -47.17
CA THR A 473 16.07 -21.14 -47.18
C THR A 473 15.03 -21.99 -46.46
N ALA A 474 14.99 -23.31 -46.74
CA ALA A 474 14.14 -24.25 -46.03
C ALA A 474 14.40 -24.25 -44.52
N ARG A 475 15.68 -24.17 -44.11
CA ARG A 475 16.06 -24.11 -42.70
C ARG A 475 15.59 -22.81 -42.04
N ARG A 476 15.72 -21.68 -42.73
CA ARG A 476 15.25 -20.38 -42.24
C ARG A 476 13.73 -20.35 -42.08
N ASP A 477 13.00 -20.87 -43.06
CA ASP A 477 11.54 -20.90 -43.03
C ASP A 477 11.01 -21.74 -41.87
N LEU A 478 11.52 -22.97 -41.69
CA LEU A 478 11.11 -23.87 -40.63
C LEU A 478 11.52 -23.36 -39.24
N ALA A 479 12.72 -22.78 -39.10
CA ALA A 479 13.15 -22.16 -37.84
C ALA A 479 12.31 -20.93 -37.49
N GLY A 480 11.93 -20.12 -38.49
CA GLY A 480 11.03 -18.98 -38.29
C GLY A 480 9.65 -19.41 -37.77
N MET A 481 9.07 -20.47 -38.37
CA MET A 481 7.80 -21.03 -37.91
C MET A 481 7.89 -21.70 -36.52
N GLU A 482 9.03 -22.32 -36.18
CA GLU A 482 9.32 -22.84 -34.85
C GLU A 482 9.39 -21.71 -33.80
N VAL A 483 10.10 -20.61 -34.09
CA VAL A 483 10.20 -19.43 -33.19
C VAL A 483 8.84 -18.76 -32.99
N LEU A 484 8.00 -18.73 -34.03
CA LEU A 484 6.62 -18.23 -33.95
C LEU A 484 5.66 -19.21 -33.26
N GLY A 485 6.13 -20.43 -32.93
CA GLY A 485 5.37 -21.44 -32.21
C GLY A 485 4.33 -22.19 -33.03
N PHE A 486 4.49 -22.23 -34.37
CA PHE A 486 3.66 -23.04 -35.26
C PHE A 486 4.19 -24.47 -35.43
N LEU A 487 5.50 -24.67 -35.18
CA LEU A 487 6.15 -25.96 -35.34
C LEU A 487 6.85 -26.39 -34.05
N LYS A 488 6.88 -27.71 -33.83
CA LYS A 488 7.74 -28.37 -32.84
C LYS A 488 8.78 -29.22 -33.55
N LYS A 489 10.05 -28.98 -33.26
CA LYS A 489 11.17 -29.74 -33.81
C LYS A 489 11.45 -30.99 -32.99
N SER A 490 11.65 -32.12 -33.66
CA SER A 490 12.11 -33.37 -33.05
C SER A 490 13.16 -34.04 -33.92
N ARG A 491 14.02 -34.84 -33.29
CA ARG A 491 15.09 -35.57 -33.97
C ARG A 491 14.73 -37.05 -34.04
N GLN A 492 14.64 -37.59 -35.24
CA GLN A 492 14.46 -39.02 -35.48
C GLN A 492 15.69 -39.56 -36.22
N GLY A 493 16.57 -40.24 -35.48
CA GLY A 493 17.85 -40.70 -36.00
C GLY A 493 18.76 -39.54 -36.43
N LYS A 494 19.23 -39.59 -37.69
CA LYS A 494 20.06 -38.52 -38.30
C LYS A 494 19.23 -37.39 -38.92
N THR A 495 17.91 -37.52 -38.94
CA THR A 495 16.99 -36.59 -39.63
C THR A 495 16.25 -35.70 -38.63
N LEU A 496 16.10 -34.43 -38.99
CA LEU A 496 15.30 -33.44 -38.26
C LEU A 496 13.90 -33.37 -38.86
N ILE A 497 12.89 -33.54 -38.03
CA ILE A 497 11.47 -33.52 -38.40
C ILE A 497 10.77 -32.41 -37.62
N TYR A 498 9.96 -31.62 -38.32
CA TYR A 498 9.14 -30.55 -37.74
C TYR A 498 7.67 -30.99 -37.77
N TYR A 499 6.99 -30.86 -36.63
CA TYR A 499 5.58 -31.22 -36.44
C TYR A 499 4.74 -29.95 -36.37
N VAL A 500 3.61 -29.91 -37.07
CA VAL A 500 2.66 -28.80 -36.99
C VAL A 500 1.89 -28.90 -35.67
N LEU A 501 1.81 -27.79 -34.92
CA LEU A 501 1.17 -27.71 -33.60
C LEU A 501 -0.31 -27.35 -33.66
#